data_AF-A0A2N3LDZ9-F1
#
_entry.id   AF-A0A2N3LDZ9-F1
#
_cell.length_a   1.000
_cell.length_b   1.000
_cell.length_c   1.000
_cell.angle_alpha   90.00
_cell.angle_beta   90.00
_cell.angle_gamma   90.00
#
_symmetry.space_group_name_H-M   'P 1'
#
loop_
_entity.id
_entity.type
_entity.pdbx_description
1 polymer ?
#
loop_
_entity_poly.entity_id
_entity_poly.type
_entity_poly.pdbx_seq_one_letter_code
_entity_poly.pdbx_strand_id
1 'polypeptide(L)'
;MSYKITSYFGSVESFRERGHSGIDFQMNDGTEIHSIRDGIVHLADYGNQNAGKTIFVEWDDGKTAIYGHLSQFSVRDGQTVHAGDLLGYSGHSGNVFSSSGGNGAHLHFGLKENGHFIDPSPYIEQIQHMNDHATQIATTKFSLMDMFQSHMNIFNDFLHNTSVHLINFITSTDYSPLVQLLKNVVELFFINI
;
A
#
# COMPACT_ATOMS: atom_id res chain seq x y z
N MET A 1 -4.68 2.54 15.92
CA MET A 1 -3.71 2.81 17.03
C MET A 1 -2.33 2.98 16.39
N SER A 2 -1.35 3.71 16.95
CA SER A 2 0.01 3.77 16.36
C SER A 2 1.05 3.12 17.27
N TYR A 3 1.85 2.21 16.71
CA TYR A 3 3.02 1.58 17.32
C TYR A 3 4.23 2.52 17.30
N LYS A 4 4.94 2.62 18.42
CA LYS A 4 6.18 3.39 18.50
C LYS A 4 7.28 2.68 17.72
N ILE A 5 7.92 3.37 16.78
CA ILE A 5 9.11 2.86 16.10
C ILE A 5 10.32 2.98 17.04
N THR A 6 11.06 1.89 17.23
CA THR A 6 12.23 1.82 18.12
C THR A 6 13.56 1.78 17.39
N SER A 7 13.57 1.34 16.12
CA SER A 7 14.76 1.36 15.26
C SER A 7 14.33 1.45 13.80
N TYR A 8 15.03 2.27 13.02
CA TYR A 8 14.79 2.44 11.58
C TYR A 8 15.80 1.65 10.76
N PHE A 9 15.45 1.37 9.50
CA PHE A 9 16.34 0.71 8.56
C PHE A 9 17.67 1.45 8.40
N GLY A 10 18.77 0.70 8.34
CA GLY A 10 20.12 1.24 8.21
C GLY A 10 20.70 1.85 9.50
N SER A 11 19.92 1.96 10.57
CA SER A 11 20.42 2.48 11.86
C SER A 11 21.53 1.59 12.41
N VAL A 12 22.62 2.20 12.88
CA VAL A 12 23.73 1.50 13.55
C VAL A 12 23.63 1.80 15.04
N GLU A 13 23.10 0.86 15.80
CA GLU A 13 23.06 0.96 17.26
C GLU A 13 24.29 0.35 17.92
N SER A 14 24.61 0.76 19.16
CA SER A 14 25.78 0.28 19.90
C SER A 14 25.85 -1.23 20.11
N PHE A 15 24.71 -1.92 19.98
CA PHE A 15 24.57 -3.36 20.11
C PHE A 15 24.48 -4.11 18.76
N ARG A 16 24.59 -3.41 17.62
CA ARG A 16 24.63 -4.00 16.27
C ARG A 16 25.88 -3.54 15.53
N GLU A 17 26.66 -4.49 15.00
CA GLU A 17 27.86 -4.19 14.19
C GLU A 17 27.52 -3.70 12.77
N ARG A 18 26.27 -3.87 12.34
CA ARG A 18 25.79 -3.54 10.99
C ARG A 18 24.48 -2.77 11.08
N GLY A 19 24.18 -2.01 10.04
CA GLY A 19 22.92 -1.30 9.90
C GLY A 19 21.72 -2.25 10.00
N HIS A 20 20.68 -1.80 10.69
CA HIS A 20 19.47 -2.56 10.92
C HIS A 20 18.77 -2.94 9.60
N SER A 21 18.37 -4.21 9.47
CA SER A 21 17.83 -4.78 8.22
C SER A 21 16.31 -4.61 8.03
N GLY A 22 15.68 -3.79 8.86
CA GLY A 22 14.24 -3.55 8.85
C GLY A 22 13.86 -2.36 9.72
N ILE A 23 12.61 -2.31 10.15
CA ILE A 23 12.09 -1.33 11.11
C ILE A 23 11.48 -2.09 12.28
N ASP A 24 11.83 -1.68 13.50
CA ASP A 24 11.32 -2.29 14.72
C ASP A 24 10.15 -1.47 15.28
N PHE A 25 9.02 -2.13 15.50
CA PHE A 25 7.79 -1.53 16.05
C PHE A 25 7.53 -2.10 17.44
N GLN A 26 7.55 -1.23 18.46
CA GLN A 26 7.25 -1.62 19.84
C GLN A 26 5.79 -2.04 19.98
N MET A 27 5.58 -3.25 20.49
CA MET A 27 4.26 -3.80 20.78
C MET A 27 4.32 -4.82 21.91
N ASN A 28 3.21 -5.03 22.60
CA ASN A 28 3.12 -6.03 23.65
C ASN A 28 3.24 -7.43 23.06
N ASP A 29 3.73 -8.39 23.83
CA ASP A 29 3.69 -9.81 23.47
C ASP A 29 2.23 -10.25 23.20
N GLY A 30 2.04 -11.12 22.21
CA GLY A 30 0.71 -11.59 21.82
C GLY A 30 -0.11 -10.60 20.99
N THR A 31 0.46 -9.48 20.55
CA THR A 31 -0.22 -8.57 19.60
C THR A 31 -0.38 -9.29 18.26
N GLU A 32 -1.58 -9.28 17.69
CA GLU A 32 -1.84 -9.87 16.37
C GLU A 32 -0.96 -9.22 15.30
N ILE A 33 -0.42 -10.03 14.40
CA ILE A 33 0.36 -9.60 13.25
C ILE A 33 -0.39 -10.05 12.01
N HIS A 34 -0.83 -9.10 11.18
CA HIS A 34 -1.55 -9.38 9.95
C HIS A 34 -0.68 -9.10 8.72
N SER A 35 -0.97 -9.79 7.62
CA SER A 35 -0.31 -9.52 6.35
C SER A 35 -0.72 -8.15 5.83
N ILE A 36 0.23 -7.34 5.36
CA ILE A 36 -0.11 -6.03 4.76
C ILE A 36 -0.44 -6.13 3.27
N ARG A 37 -0.14 -7.28 2.65
CA ARG A 37 -0.34 -7.55 1.22
C ARG A 37 -0.54 -9.05 1.00
N ASP A 38 -1.15 -9.37 -0.13
CA ASP A 38 -1.31 -10.74 -0.59
C ASP A 38 0.05 -11.41 -0.88
N GLY A 39 0.13 -12.71 -0.70
CA GLY A 39 1.35 -13.44 -1.01
C GLY A 39 1.37 -14.89 -0.56
N ILE A 40 2.55 -15.52 -0.68
CA ILE A 40 2.81 -16.89 -0.26
C ILE A 40 3.72 -16.88 0.98
N VAL A 41 3.31 -17.63 1.99
CA VAL A 41 4.01 -17.74 3.28
C VAL A 41 5.17 -18.71 3.20
N HIS A 42 6.32 -18.31 3.76
CA HIS A 42 7.39 -19.20 4.16
C HIS A 42 7.74 -19.02 5.64
N LEU A 43 7.93 -20.11 6.37
CA LEU A 43 8.20 -20.09 7.81
C LEU A 43 9.66 -20.41 8.11
N ALA A 44 10.25 -19.69 9.07
CA ALA A 44 11.53 -20.05 9.65
C ALA A 44 11.52 -19.87 11.17
N ASP A 45 12.20 -20.76 11.89
CA ASP A 45 12.43 -20.63 13.33
C ASP A 45 13.93 -20.74 13.61
N TYR A 46 14.56 -19.60 13.91
CA TYR A 46 15.98 -19.52 14.25
C TYR A 46 16.24 -19.74 15.76
N GLY A 47 15.23 -20.10 16.55
CA GLY A 47 15.32 -20.23 18.00
C GLY A 47 15.67 -18.90 18.66
N ASN A 48 16.72 -18.89 19.49
CA ASN A 48 17.19 -17.69 20.20
C ASN A 48 18.21 -16.87 19.38
N GLN A 49 18.30 -17.10 18.07
CA GLN A 49 19.22 -16.39 17.18
C GLN A 49 18.45 -15.56 16.15
N ASN A 50 19.13 -14.58 15.54
CA ASN A 50 18.60 -13.75 14.46
C ASN A 50 17.18 -13.22 14.77
N ALA A 51 16.25 -13.37 13.83
CA ALA A 51 14.86 -12.94 13.94
C ALA A 51 13.94 -13.95 14.66
N GLY A 52 14.48 -15.03 15.24
CA GLY A 52 13.68 -16.04 15.93
C GLY A 52 12.61 -16.67 15.04
N LYS A 53 11.38 -16.75 15.54
CA LYS A 53 10.22 -17.15 14.74
C LYS A 53 9.90 -16.05 13.74
N THR A 54 10.02 -16.39 12.46
CA THR A 54 9.93 -15.46 11.35
C THR A 54 8.95 -15.97 10.30
N ILE A 55 8.07 -15.10 9.84
CA ILE A 55 7.22 -15.33 8.68
C ILE A 55 7.77 -14.48 7.53
N PHE A 56 7.99 -15.11 6.39
CA PHE A 56 8.26 -14.45 5.12
C PHE A 56 6.98 -14.49 4.28
N VAL A 57 6.64 -13.38 3.64
CA VAL A 57 5.54 -13.32 2.68
C VAL A 57 6.11 -12.85 1.34
N GLU A 58 6.14 -13.74 0.35
CA GLU A 58 6.53 -13.42 -1.02
C GLU A 58 5.34 -12.78 -1.74
N TRP A 59 5.54 -11.55 -2.20
CA TRP A 59 4.55 -10.78 -2.94
C TRP A 59 4.65 -11.04 -4.44
N ASP A 60 3.59 -10.70 -5.17
CA ASP A 60 3.48 -10.82 -6.62
C ASP A 60 4.51 -9.99 -7.41
N ASP A 61 5.03 -8.93 -6.82
CA ASP A 61 6.08 -8.08 -7.40
C ASP A 61 7.51 -8.57 -7.13
N GLY A 62 7.67 -9.76 -6.57
CA GLY A 62 8.96 -10.40 -6.29
C GLY A 62 9.66 -9.89 -5.03
N LYS A 63 9.02 -9.01 -4.25
CA LYS A 63 9.53 -8.63 -2.93
C LYS A 63 9.14 -9.65 -1.87
N THR A 64 9.92 -9.73 -0.82
CA THR A 64 9.63 -10.58 0.34
C THR A 64 9.56 -9.73 1.59
N ALA A 65 8.37 -9.65 2.19
CA ALA A 65 8.17 -9.07 3.51
C ALA A 65 8.58 -10.05 4.61
N ILE A 66 9.12 -9.52 5.70
CA ILE A 66 9.69 -10.30 6.81
C ILE A 66 9.02 -9.82 8.09
N TYR A 67 8.40 -10.74 8.81
CA TYR A 67 7.78 -10.52 10.11
C TYR A 67 8.53 -11.34 11.16
N GLY A 68 9.46 -10.70 11.87
CA GLY A 68 10.36 -11.34 12.82
C GLY A 68 9.94 -11.20 14.28
N HIS A 69 10.65 -11.94 15.14
CA HIS A 69 10.52 -11.96 16.60
C HIS A 69 9.17 -12.45 17.13
N LEU A 70 8.45 -13.25 16.34
CA LEU A 70 7.11 -13.71 16.71
C LEU A 70 7.13 -14.65 17.92
N SER A 71 6.04 -14.71 18.67
CA SER A 71 5.84 -15.73 19.72
C SER A 71 5.25 -17.02 19.14
N GLN A 72 4.37 -16.89 18.16
CA GLN A 72 3.63 -18.00 17.56
C GLN A 72 3.23 -17.71 16.11
N PHE A 73 3.17 -18.77 15.29
CA PHE A 73 2.59 -18.74 13.94
C PHE A 73 1.10 -19.12 13.97
N SER A 74 0.29 -18.43 13.16
CA SER A 74 -1.12 -18.75 12.91
C SER A 74 -1.36 -19.26 11.49
N VAL A 75 -0.31 -19.32 10.68
CA VAL A 75 -0.31 -19.80 9.28
C VAL A 75 0.62 -21.00 9.11
N ARG A 76 0.59 -21.61 7.92
CA ARG A 76 1.45 -22.74 7.54
C ARG A 76 2.39 -22.37 6.39
N ASP A 77 3.51 -23.08 6.28
CA ASP A 77 4.42 -22.94 5.14
C ASP A 77 3.69 -23.26 3.82
N GLY A 78 3.92 -22.45 2.80
CA GLY A 78 3.25 -22.53 1.49
C GLY A 78 1.81 -22.01 1.47
N GLN A 79 1.28 -21.47 2.58
CA GLN A 79 -0.07 -20.91 2.61
C GLN A 79 -0.15 -19.61 1.82
N THR A 80 -1.15 -19.49 0.94
CA THR A 80 -1.54 -18.19 0.36
C THR A 80 -2.29 -17.36 1.41
N VAL A 81 -1.90 -16.11 1.56
CA VAL A 81 -2.52 -15.13 2.45
C VAL A 81 -2.94 -13.89 1.67
N HIS A 82 -3.95 -13.19 2.15
CA HIS A 82 -4.39 -11.90 1.66
C HIS A 82 -4.02 -10.80 2.66
N ALA A 83 -4.04 -9.54 2.22
CA ALA A 83 -3.95 -8.39 3.11
C ALA A 83 -5.03 -8.47 4.21
N GLY A 84 -4.61 -8.34 5.47
CA GLY A 84 -5.45 -8.47 6.65
C GLY A 84 -5.60 -9.88 7.20
N ASP A 85 -5.02 -10.92 6.57
CA ASP A 85 -5.01 -12.27 7.15
C ASP A 85 -4.04 -12.35 8.34
N LEU A 86 -4.47 -13.02 9.42
CA LEU A 86 -3.67 -13.22 10.62
C LEU A 86 -2.48 -14.14 10.31
N LEU A 87 -1.27 -13.62 10.46
CA LEU A 87 -0.01 -14.35 10.27
C LEU A 87 0.43 -15.04 11.56
N GLY A 88 0.31 -14.34 12.69
CA GLY A 88 0.80 -14.82 13.97
C GLY A 88 0.72 -13.76 15.05
N TYR A 89 1.55 -13.91 16.07
CA TYR A 89 1.54 -13.03 17.22
C TYR A 89 2.94 -12.50 17.49
N SER A 90 3.04 -11.21 17.81
CA SER A 90 4.27 -10.57 18.25
C SER A 90 4.83 -11.29 19.46
N GLY A 91 6.13 -11.19 19.64
CA GLY A 91 6.82 -11.78 20.75
C GLY A 91 8.20 -11.18 20.93
N HIS A 92 9.07 -11.99 21.51
CA HIS A 92 10.44 -11.63 21.86
C HIS A 92 11.39 -12.80 21.55
N SER A 93 11.07 -13.61 20.54
CA SER A 93 11.94 -14.73 20.12
C SER A 93 13.13 -14.22 19.31
N GLY A 94 14.19 -15.01 19.22
CA GLY A 94 15.42 -14.60 18.54
C GLY A 94 16.31 -13.69 19.40
N ASN A 95 17.12 -12.86 18.74
CA ASN A 95 18.01 -11.92 19.39
C ASN A 95 17.36 -10.54 19.48
N VAL A 96 16.64 -10.29 20.57
CA VAL A 96 15.91 -9.03 20.81
C VAL A 96 16.61 -8.17 21.85
N PHE A 97 16.59 -6.85 21.66
CA PHE A 97 17.05 -5.87 22.64
C PHE A 97 15.86 -5.08 23.18
N SER A 98 15.80 -4.88 24.49
CA SER A 98 14.74 -4.08 25.14
C SER A 98 15.27 -2.67 25.42
N SER A 99 14.85 -1.69 24.63
CA SER A 99 15.22 -0.27 24.82
C SER A 99 14.25 0.51 25.71
N SER A 100 13.10 -0.07 26.05
CA SER A 100 11.99 0.62 26.74
C SER A 100 11.47 -0.11 28.00
N GLY A 101 12.18 -1.14 28.46
CA GLY A 101 11.76 -1.98 29.60
C GLY A 101 10.78 -3.09 29.19
N GLY A 102 10.67 -4.15 30.00
CA GLY A 102 9.90 -5.36 29.66
C GLY A 102 10.74 -6.43 28.95
N ASN A 103 10.10 -7.49 28.44
CA ASN A 103 10.75 -8.65 27.81
C ASN A 103 11.37 -8.35 26.42
N GLY A 104 11.27 -7.12 25.92
CA GLY A 104 11.80 -6.72 24.62
C GLY A 104 10.89 -7.08 23.44
N ALA A 105 9.59 -7.34 23.68
CA ALA A 105 8.66 -7.66 22.62
C ALA A 105 8.51 -6.51 21.61
N HIS A 106 8.60 -6.85 20.33
CA HIS A 106 8.43 -5.94 19.19
C HIS A 106 8.19 -6.76 17.92
N LEU A 107 7.73 -6.09 16.86
CA LEU A 107 7.77 -6.63 15.50
C LEU A 107 9.01 -6.09 14.81
N HIS A 108 9.85 -6.98 14.26
CA HIS A 108 10.81 -6.61 13.23
C HIS A 108 10.16 -6.76 11.86
N PHE A 109 9.98 -5.65 11.14
CA PHE A 109 9.49 -5.66 9.77
C PHE A 109 10.63 -5.39 8.79
N GLY A 110 10.98 -6.39 8.00
CA GLY A 110 12.01 -6.29 6.96
C GLY A 110 11.40 -6.42 5.56
N LEU A 111 12.12 -5.94 4.56
CA LEU A 111 11.74 -6.10 3.16
C LEU A 111 12.97 -6.47 2.33
N LYS A 112 12.80 -7.44 1.44
CA LYS A 112 13.83 -7.85 0.48
C LYS A 112 13.34 -7.70 -0.94
N GLU A 113 14.27 -7.38 -1.83
CA GLU A 113 14.10 -7.43 -3.28
C GLU A 113 15.37 -8.05 -3.87
N ASN A 114 15.21 -9.04 -4.75
CA ASN A 114 16.34 -9.78 -5.35
C ASN A 114 17.35 -10.33 -4.32
N GLY A 115 16.86 -10.77 -3.15
CA GLY A 115 17.69 -11.31 -2.07
C GLY A 115 18.39 -10.28 -1.18
N HIS A 116 18.30 -8.99 -1.50
CA HIS A 116 18.91 -7.91 -0.73
C HIS A 116 17.88 -7.17 0.12
N PHE A 117 18.25 -6.78 1.34
CA PHE A 117 17.40 -5.95 2.18
C PHE A 117 17.28 -4.53 1.60
N ILE A 118 16.05 -4.02 1.55
CA ILE A 118 15.72 -2.68 1.10
C ILE A 118 14.94 -1.94 2.19
N ASP A 119 14.89 -0.61 2.12
CA ASP A 119 14.21 0.22 3.11
C ASP A 119 12.69 -0.03 3.09
N PRO A 120 12.08 -0.53 4.19
CA PRO A 120 10.65 -0.78 4.26
C PRO A 120 9.83 0.45 4.66
N SER A 121 10.46 1.64 4.80
CA SER A 121 9.77 2.88 5.19
C SER A 121 8.49 3.21 4.41
N PRO A 122 8.38 2.92 3.08
CA PRO A 122 7.13 3.13 2.34
C PRO A 122 5.92 2.33 2.88
N TYR A 123 6.14 1.29 3.69
CA TYR A 123 5.11 0.39 4.22
C TYR A 123 4.77 0.67 5.70
N ILE A 124 5.38 1.70 6.31
CA ILE A 124 5.14 2.05 7.72
C ILE A 124 3.65 2.27 7.99
N GLU A 125 2.96 3.05 7.16
CA GLU A 125 1.54 3.35 7.36
C GLU A 125 0.69 2.07 7.39
N GLN A 126 0.96 1.12 6.49
CA GLN A 126 0.22 -0.14 6.43
C GLN A 126 0.47 -1.01 7.67
N ILE A 127 1.71 -1.05 8.18
CA ILE A 127 2.04 -1.75 9.43
C ILE A 127 1.37 -1.09 10.64
N GLN A 128 1.34 0.25 10.69
CA GLN A 128 0.67 0.99 11.76
C GLN A 128 -0.83 0.67 11.82
N HIS A 129 -1.44 0.39 10.67
CA HIS A 129 -2.87 0.11 10.53
C HIS A 129 -3.22 -1.38 10.38
N MET A 130 -2.26 -2.30 10.50
CA MET A 130 -2.47 -3.75 10.25
C MET A 130 -3.52 -4.41 11.17
N ASN A 131 -3.81 -3.81 12.33
CA ASN A 131 -4.76 -4.32 13.32
C ASN A 131 -6.04 -3.50 13.41
N ASP A 132 -6.23 -2.51 12.54
CA ASP A 132 -7.41 -1.64 12.58
C ASP A 132 -8.68 -2.35 12.04
N HIS A 133 -8.60 -3.64 11.69
CA HIS A 133 -9.71 -4.49 11.22
C HIS A 133 -10.86 -4.66 12.24
N ALA A 134 -10.64 -4.43 13.54
CA ALA A 134 -11.72 -4.34 14.53
C ALA A 134 -12.71 -3.19 14.24
N THR A 135 -12.30 -2.21 13.41
CA THR A 135 -13.15 -1.09 12.97
C THR A 135 -13.68 -1.30 11.54
N GLN A 136 -13.23 -2.36 10.85
CA GLN A 136 -13.62 -2.65 9.46
C GLN A 136 -14.76 -3.66 9.32
N ILE A 137 -15.21 -4.37 10.35
CA ILE A 137 -16.45 -5.18 10.24
C ILE A 137 -17.67 -4.29 9.91
N ALA A 138 -17.57 -2.97 10.14
CA ALA A 138 -18.54 -1.98 9.70
C ALA A 138 -18.29 -1.40 8.29
N THR A 139 -17.11 -1.58 7.68
CA THR A 139 -16.71 -0.91 6.41
C THR A 139 -16.10 -1.82 5.34
N THR A 140 -15.79 -3.09 5.61
CA THR A 140 -15.36 -4.09 4.61
C THR A 140 -16.54 -4.88 4.06
N LYS A 141 -17.48 -4.12 3.52
CA LYS A 141 -18.05 -4.47 2.22
C LYS A 141 -17.57 -3.32 1.36
N PHE A 142 -16.74 -3.57 0.33
CA PHE A 142 -16.47 -2.54 -0.68
C PHE A 142 -17.81 -1.93 -1.06
N SER A 143 -18.09 -0.71 -0.60
CA SER A 143 -19.47 -0.23 -0.57
C SER A 143 -19.92 -0.07 -2.01
N LEU A 144 -21.13 -0.49 -2.33
CA LEU A 144 -21.72 -0.17 -3.64
C LEU A 144 -21.66 1.34 -3.90
N MET A 145 -21.62 2.17 -2.86
CA MET A 145 -21.38 3.61 -3.01
C MET A 145 -19.95 3.96 -3.37
N ASP A 146 -18.93 3.27 -2.87
CA ASP A 146 -17.54 3.57 -3.23
C ASP A 146 -17.28 3.17 -4.70
N MET A 147 -17.84 2.02 -5.11
CA MET A 147 -17.84 1.61 -6.51
C MET A 147 -18.60 2.61 -7.40
N PHE A 148 -19.80 3.02 -6.97
CA PHE A 148 -20.61 3.98 -7.72
C PHE A 148 -19.91 5.34 -7.83
N GLN A 149 -19.34 5.85 -6.73
CA GLN A 149 -18.65 7.13 -6.70
C GLN A 149 -17.42 7.13 -7.60
N SER A 150 -16.64 6.04 -7.59
CA SER A 150 -15.50 5.85 -8.49
C SER A 150 -15.93 5.90 -9.96
N HIS A 151 -16.98 5.17 -10.33
CA HIS A 151 -17.51 5.21 -11.70
C HIS A 151 -18.07 6.59 -12.08
N MET A 152 -18.76 7.27 -11.16
CA MET A 152 -19.29 8.62 -11.41
C MET A 152 -18.17 9.65 -11.59
N ASN A 153 -17.06 9.53 -10.86
CA ASN A 153 -15.90 10.40 -11.05
C ASN A 153 -15.28 10.22 -12.45
N ILE A 154 -15.08 8.96 -12.87
CA ILE A 154 -14.58 8.64 -14.23
C ILE A 154 -15.51 9.20 -15.31
N PHE A 155 -16.83 9.05 -15.12
CA PHE A 155 -17.82 9.58 -16.05
C PHE A 155 -17.80 11.10 -16.13
N ASN A 156 -17.70 11.78 -14.98
CA ASN A 156 -17.60 13.24 -14.92
C ASN A 156 -16.33 13.76 -15.59
N ASP A 157 -15.19 13.09 -15.41
CA ASP A 157 -13.94 13.45 -16.06
C ASP A 157 -14.04 13.30 -17.59
N PHE A 158 -14.69 12.23 -18.06
CA PHE A 158 -14.97 12.04 -19.49
C PHE A 158 -15.84 13.17 -20.06
N LEU A 159 -16.93 13.54 -19.38
CA LEU A 159 -17.78 14.65 -19.80
C LEU A 159 -17.03 15.98 -19.81
N HIS A 160 -16.22 16.23 -18.78
CA HIS A 160 -15.40 17.43 -18.68
C HIS A 160 -14.43 17.52 -19.85
N ASN A 161 -13.62 16.49 -20.08
CA ASN A 161 -12.63 16.47 -21.16
C ASN A 161 -13.28 16.60 -22.54
N THR A 162 -14.40 15.91 -22.77
CA THR A 162 -15.14 16.00 -24.05
C THR A 162 -15.71 17.40 -24.27
N SER A 163 -16.25 18.02 -23.23
CA SER A 163 -16.78 19.39 -23.33
C SER A 163 -15.68 20.41 -23.62
N VAL A 164 -14.51 20.30 -22.98
CA VAL A 164 -13.33 21.13 -23.27
C VAL A 164 -12.88 20.95 -24.72
N HIS A 165 -12.80 19.71 -25.21
CA HIS A 165 -12.43 19.44 -26.61
C HIS A 165 -13.44 20.01 -27.61
N LEU A 166 -14.74 19.89 -27.35
CA LEU A 166 -15.78 20.46 -28.21
C LEU A 166 -15.73 21.99 -28.23
N ILE A 167 -15.56 22.62 -27.07
CA ILE A 167 -15.41 24.07 -26.96
C ILE A 167 -14.18 24.52 -27.76
N ASN A 168 -13.03 23.86 -27.57
CA ASN A 168 -11.81 24.17 -28.31
C ASN A 168 -12.00 24.00 -29.81
N PHE A 169 -12.66 22.92 -30.25
CA PHE A 169 -12.95 22.70 -31.67
C PHE A 169 -13.80 23.83 -32.25
N ILE A 170 -14.88 24.24 -31.57
CA ILE A 170 -15.74 25.33 -32.03
C ILE A 170 -14.97 26.66 -32.04
N THR A 171 -14.21 26.97 -30.98
CA THR A 171 -13.52 28.26 -30.87
C THR A 171 -12.29 28.37 -31.77
N SER A 172 -11.66 27.24 -32.13
CA SER A 172 -10.51 27.21 -33.05
C SER A 172 -10.90 27.09 -34.52
N THR A 173 -12.17 26.82 -34.84
CA THR A 173 -12.62 26.67 -36.22
C THR A 173 -12.86 28.04 -36.85
N ASP A 174 -12.18 28.34 -37.96
CA ASP A 174 -12.47 29.53 -38.76
C ASP A 174 -13.75 29.33 -39.58
N TYR A 175 -14.83 29.98 -39.15
CA TYR A 175 -16.12 29.96 -39.84
C TYR A 175 -16.23 31.03 -40.95
N SER A 176 -15.20 31.85 -41.17
CA SER A 176 -15.22 32.90 -42.20
C SER A 176 -15.57 32.38 -43.61
N PRO A 177 -15.09 31.21 -44.06
CA PRO A 177 -15.47 30.65 -45.36
C PRO A 177 -16.96 30.29 -45.46
N LEU A 178 -17.55 29.74 -44.39
CA LEU A 178 -18.98 29.42 -44.33
C LEU A 178 -19.84 30.69 -44.33
N VAL A 179 -19.43 31.70 -43.55
CA VAL A 179 -20.08 33.01 -43.54
C VAL A 179 -19.98 33.69 -44.91
N GLN A 180 -18.83 33.59 -45.59
CA GLN A 180 -18.66 34.14 -46.93
C GLN A 180 -19.52 33.41 -47.97
N LEU A 181 -19.62 32.08 -47.87
CA LEU A 181 -20.51 31.30 -48.73
C LEU A 181 -21.97 31.73 -48.56
N LEU A 182 -22.44 31.90 -47.31
CA LEU A 182 -23.79 32.38 -47.02
C LEU A 182 -24.04 33.77 -47.59
N LYS A 183 -23.08 34.70 -47.46
CA LYS A 183 -23.17 36.04 -48.06
C LYS A 183 -23.30 35.96 -49.58
N ASN A 184 -22.45 35.17 -50.24
CA ASN A 184 -22.49 34.99 -51.70
C ASN A 184 -23.84 34.41 -52.17
N VAL A 185 -24.40 33.45 -51.43
CA VAL A 185 -25.72 32.88 -51.74
C VAL A 185 -26.83 33.93 -51.60
N VAL A 186 -26.81 34.72 -50.53
CA VAL A 186 -27.78 35.81 -50.31
C VAL A 186 -27.68 36.84 -51.43
N GLU A 187 -26.48 37.31 -51.78
CA GLU A 187 -26.27 38.28 -52.86
C GLU A 187 -26.77 37.77 -54.23
N LEU A 188 -26.61 36.47 -54.53
CA LEU A 188 -27.15 35.86 -55.75
C LEU A 188 -28.69 35.90 -55.84
N PHE A 189 -29.40 35.89 -54.71
CA PHE A 189 -30.86 35.98 -54.67
C PHE A 189 -31.37 37.43 -54.70
N PHE A 190 -30.57 38.41 -54.24
CA PHE A 190 -30.97 39.83 -54.21
C PHE A 190 -30.51 40.67 -55.41
N ILE A 191 -29.59 40.16 -56.25
CA ILE A 191 -29.14 40.84 -57.49
C ILE A 191 -30.05 40.52 -58.70
N ASN A 192 -30.98 39.56 -58.57
CA ASN A 192 -31.91 39.14 -59.64
C ASN A 192 -33.35 39.67 -59.49
N ILE A 193 -33.54 40.84 -58.86
CA ILE A 193 -34.83 41.57 -58.77
C ILE A 193 -34.59 43.00 -59.25
#